data_AF-A0A1I2NJG3-F1
#
_entry.id   AF-A0A1I2NJG3-F1
#
_cell.length_a   1.000
_cell.length_b   1.000
_cell.length_c   1.000
_cell.angle_alpha   90.00
_cell.angle_beta   90.00
_cell.angle_gamma   90.00
#
_symmetry.space_group_name_H-M   'P 1'
#
loop_
_entity.id
_entity.type
_entity.pdbx_description
1 polymer ?
#
loop_
_entity_poly.entity_id
_entity_poly.type
_entity_poly.pdbx_seq_one_letter_code
_entity_poly.pdbx_strand_id
1 'polypeptide(L)'
;MKKEATKFNRLVLVGNGFDLALGLNTGYNDFVLWLLKKYFFLTLNNSEVVTRDRRSFNGGYLNNDTFEIGIRQNYSNVSYEVEISKIESIKDIKHLWERYDIEYKIKSKFLNLIIKHSDDLGWVDIESLFYLELKNCINNKQEDINRLNHELDFLSKELELHLYEVDDLPDGWQKFGATVCSQLSREIGKDELEDESLLSEDKLPDILYFLNFNYTKSLFNLTRDIRTWNHLKEINPEWNPIHGQIRNKNAPIVFGFGDESDKDYQRIENLNKNTFFEHIKSFKYSQTKNYQHLIKFLDSANFQVFIYGHSCGLSDRTMLKEIFEHKNCKSIKIFYYKRPDGSDDFLEKTMEISRHFSDKALMRRKVVNKELCHPIPQNYF
;
A
#
# COMPACT_ATOMS: atom_id res chain seq x y z
N MET A 1 43.22 18.20 -14.69
CA MET A 1 41.81 18.36 -14.28
C MET A 1 41.42 17.11 -13.50
N LYS A 2 41.07 17.21 -12.21
CA LYS A 2 40.42 16.10 -11.52
C LYS A 2 39.07 15.89 -12.21
N LYS A 3 38.80 14.70 -12.77
CA LYS A 3 37.45 14.33 -13.20
C LYS A 3 36.55 14.54 -11.97
N GLU A 4 35.53 15.37 -12.10
CA GLU A 4 34.50 15.47 -11.07
C GLU A 4 33.93 14.07 -10.85
N ALA A 5 33.87 13.61 -9.61
CA ALA A 5 33.36 12.28 -9.32
C ALA A 5 31.90 12.20 -9.77
N THR A 6 31.56 11.18 -10.56
CA THR A 6 30.18 10.97 -11.02
C THR A 6 29.28 10.83 -9.79
N LYS A 7 28.29 11.72 -9.67
CA LYS A 7 27.26 11.62 -8.64
C LYS A 7 26.33 10.45 -8.96
N PHE A 8 26.04 9.66 -7.95
CA PHE A 8 25.22 8.46 -8.02
C PHE A 8 24.37 8.35 -6.75
N ASN A 9 23.06 8.46 -6.92
CA ASN A 9 22.10 8.42 -5.83
C ASN A 9 21.46 7.03 -5.73
N ARG A 10 20.70 6.79 -4.65
CA ARG A 10 19.84 5.62 -4.53
C ARG A 10 18.41 6.04 -4.21
N LEU A 11 17.48 5.53 -5.00
CA LEU A 11 16.05 5.58 -4.74
C LEU A 11 15.61 4.25 -4.13
N VAL A 12 14.98 4.26 -2.97
CA VAL A 12 14.40 3.07 -2.35
C VAL A 12 12.88 3.20 -2.40
N LEU A 13 12.24 2.36 -3.21
CA LEU A 13 10.79 2.21 -3.24
C LEU A 13 10.38 1.26 -2.13
N VAL A 14 9.62 1.77 -1.15
CA VAL A 14 9.15 1.00 0.00
C VAL A 14 7.65 0.82 -0.10
N GLY A 15 7.22 -0.44 -0.23
CA GLY A 15 5.80 -0.81 -0.36
C GLY A 15 5.23 -1.55 0.83
N ASN A 16 3.95 -1.93 0.75
CA ASN A 16 3.24 -2.51 1.89
C ASN A 16 3.86 -3.83 2.36
N GLY A 17 4.53 -4.56 1.47
CA GLY A 17 5.32 -5.73 1.84
C GLY A 17 6.41 -5.46 2.89
N PHE A 18 6.86 -4.22 3.06
CA PHE A 18 7.76 -3.82 4.14
C PHE A 18 7.07 -3.81 5.51
N ASP A 19 5.88 -3.23 5.60
CA ASP A 19 5.08 -3.20 6.83
C ASP A 19 4.66 -4.62 7.23
N LEU A 20 4.27 -5.44 6.25
CA LEU A 20 3.96 -6.85 6.47
C LEU A 20 5.20 -7.64 6.96
N ALA A 21 6.40 -7.34 6.44
CA ALA A 21 7.65 -7.96 6.92
C ALA A 21 8.03 -7.54 8.35
N LEU A 22 7.53 -6.37 8.79
CA LEU A 22 7.59 -5.92 10.17
C LEU A 22 6.51 -6.56 11.05
N GLY A 23 5.62 -7.39 10.51
CA GLY A 23 4.50 -7.99 11.25
C GLY A 23 3.33 -7.03 11.49
N LEU A 24 3.27 -5.90 10.78
CA LEU A 24 2.15 -4.96 10.88
C LEU A 24 1.00 -5.45 9.99
N ASN A 25 -0.23 -5.43 10.52
CA ASN A 25 -1.44 -5.88 9.83
C ASN A 25 -1.98 -4.79 8.90
N THR A 26 -1.19 -4.36 7.92
CA THR A 26 -1.49 -3.26 7.00
C THR A 26 -2.06 -3.71 5.65
N GLY A 27 -2.30 -5.02 5.47
CA GLY A 27 -2.90 -5.55 4.26
C GLY A 27 -4.36 -5.12 4.08
N TYR A 28 -4.85 -5.06 2.85
CA TYR A 28 -6.27 -4.76 2.60
C TYR A 28 -7.21 -5.83 3.18
N ASN A 29 -6.79 -7.09 3.25
CA ASN A 29 -7.57 -8.13 3.93
C ASN A 29 -7.67 -7.86 5.44
N ASP A 30 -6.57 -7.46 6.07
CA ASP A 30 -6.53 -7.10 7.50
C ASP A 30 -7.47 -5.93 7.76
N PHE A 31 -7.43 -4.91 6.89
CA PHE A 31 -8.35 -3.77 6.93
C PHE A 31 -9.82 -4.19 6.80
N VAL A 32 -10.18 -5.04 5.84
CA VAL A 32 -11.57 -5.50 5.65
C VAL A 32 -12.05 -6.30 6.87
N LEU A 33 -11.20 -7.17 7.40
CA LEU A 33 -11.50 -7.93 8.62
C LEU A 33 -11.70 -7.00 9.81
N TRP A 34 -10.79 -6.04 10.01
CA TRP A 34 -10.90 -5.02 11.05
C TRP A 34 -12.18 -4.19 10.92
N LEU A 35 -12.54 -3.76 9.70
CA LEU A 35 -13.73 -2.96 9.43
C LEU A 35 -15.00 -3.70 9.85
N LEU A 36 -15.12 -4.96 9.47
CA LEU A 36 -16.27 -5.80 9.84
C LEU A 36 -16.34 -6.02 11.36
N LYS A 37 -15.21 -6.29 12.02
CA LYS A 37 -15.12 -6.42 13.48
C LYS A 37 -15.54 -5.13 14.18
N LYS A 38 -15.05 -3.98 13.72
CA LYS A 38 -15.37 -2.67 14.27
C LYS A 38 -16.86 -2.38 14.23
N TYR A 39 -17.50 -2.52 13.07
CA TYR A 39 -18.93 -2.22 12.95
C TYR A 39 -19.81 -3.22 13.71
N PHE A 40 -19.37 -4.47 13.83
CA PHE A 40 -20.01 -5.42 14.73
C PHE A 40 -19.91 -4.99 16.20
N PHE A 41 -18.72 -4.61 16.66
CA PHE A 41 -18.51 -4.10 18.03
C PHE A 41 -19.32 -2.83 18.32
N LEU A 42 -19.37 -1.88 17.38
CA LEU A 42 -20.21 -0.69 17.49
C LEU A 42 -21.70 -1.03 17.62
N THR A 43 -22.17 -2.07 16.92
CA THR A 43 -23.56 -2.52 17.01
C THR A 43 -23.89 -3.08 18.39
N LEU A 44 -22.99 -3.87 18.97
CA LEU A 44 -23.13 -4.43 20.33
C LEU A 44 -23.21 -3.35 21.41
N ASN A 45 -22.38 -2.32 21.28
CA ASN A 45 -22.37 -1.19 22.21
C ASN A 45 -23.59 -0.27 22.05
N ASN A 46 -24.32 -0.37 20.94
CA ASN A 46 -25.58 0.33 20.75
C ASN A 46 -26.77 -0.53 21.20
N SER A 47 -26.88 -0.76 22.51
CA SER A 47 -27.85 -1.69 23.12
C SER A 47 -29.30 -1.19 23.14
N GLU A 48 -29.64 -0.17 22.34
CA GLU A 48 -31.01 0.30 22.20
C GLU A 48 -31.88 -0.79 21.55
N VAL A 49 -33.03 -1.07 22.16
CA VAL A 49 -34.00 -2.01 21.60
C VAL A 49 -34.68 -1.35 20.40
N VAL A 50 -34.49 -1.92 19.22
CA VAL A 50 -35.08 -1.40 17.98
C VAL A 50 -36.03 -2.42 17.38
N THR A 51 -37.24 -1.97 17.01
CA THR A 51 -38.19 -2.78 16.24
C THR A 51 -38.33 -2.22 14.82
N ARG A 52 -38.07 -3.04 13.80
CA ARG A 52 -38.22 -2.70 12.38
C ARG A 52 -38.79 -3.86 11.58
N ASP A 53 -39.72 -3.58 10.66
CA ASP A 53 -40.35 -4.60 9.80
C ASP A 53 -40.87 -5.84 10.57
N ARG A 54 -41.45 -5.64 11.75
CA ARG A 54 -41.90 -6.71 12.68
C ARG A 54 -40.79 -7.60 13.25
N ARG A 55 -39.52 -7.19 13.14
CA ARG A 55 -38.35 -7.80 13.78
C ARG A 55 -37.92 -6.94 14.95
N SER A 56 -37.51 -7.55 16.06
CA SER A 56 -36.98 -6.87 17.25
C SER A 56 -35.51 -7.22 17.44
N PHE A 57 -34.69 -6.19 17.65
CA PHE A 57 -33.26 -6.30 17.88
C PHE A 57 -32.96 -5.88 19.32
N ASN A 58 -32.79 -6.87 20.20
CA ASN A 58 -32.61 -6.65 21.63
C ASN A 58 -31.13 -6.62 22.05
N GLY A 59 -30.22 -7.11 21.20
CA GLY A 59 -28.78 -7.15 21.46
C GLY A 59 -28.00 -5.98 20.85
N GLY A 60 -28.69 -5.12 20.10
CA GLY A 60 -28.14 -3.91 19.49
C GLY A 60 -28.49 -3.78 18.00
N TYR A 61 -28.48 -2.55 17.50
CA TYR A 61 -28.83 -2.23 16.13
C TYR A 61 -27.98 -1.06 15.59
N LEU A 62 -27.48 -1.20 14.37
CA LEU A 62 -26.71 -0.18 13.66
C LEU A 62 -27.23 -0.08 12.24
N ASN A 63 -27.43 1.15 11.77
CA ASN A 63 -27.93 1.43 10.44
C ASN A 63 -27.33 2.73 9.90
N ASN A 64 -26.45 2.63 8.90
CA ASN A 64 -25.84 3.76 8.20
C ASN A 64 -25.84 3.50 6.68
N ASP A 65 -25.15 4.34 5.91
CA ASP A 65 -25.11 4.20 4.44
C ASP A 65 -24.36 2.96 3.95
N THR A 66 -23.48 2.39 4.79
CA THR A 66 -22.62 1.24 4.45
C THR A 66 -23.18 -0.08 4.98
N PHE A 67 -23.71 -0.08 6.20
CA PHE A 67 -24.10 -1.27 6.95
C PHE A 67 -25.50 -1.12 7.56
N GLU A 68 -26.23 -2.23 7.60
CA GLU A 68 -27.34 -2.46 8.52
C GLU A 68 -27.05 -3.76 9.27
N ILE A 69 -26.91 -3.68 10.58
CA ILE A 69 -26.58 -4.81 11.45
C ILE A 69 -27.55 -4.80 12.62
N GLY A 70 -28.19 -5.94 12.88
CA GLY A 70 -29.16 -6.09 13.95
C GLY A 70 -28.94 -7.41 14.70
N ILE A 71 -28.90 -7.33 16.02
CA ILE A 71 -28.67 -8.47 16.91
C ILE A 71 -30.00 -8.76 17.60
N ARG A 72 -30.60 -9.91 17.28
CA ARG A 72 -31.96 -10.24 17.74
C ARG A 72 -32.06 -10.44 19.25
N GLN A 73 -31.07 -11.10 19.83
CA GLN A 73 -31.06 -11.45 21.25
C GLN A 73 -29.89 -10.79 21.97
N ASN A 74 -30.10 -10.42 23.23
CA ASN A 74 -29.02 -9.95 24.09
C ASN A 74 -28.34 -11.16 24.73
N TYR A 75 -27.06 -11.39 24.43
CA TYR A 75 -26.29 -12.47 25.02
C TYR A 75 -25.43 -11.94 26.18
N SER A 76 -26.09 -11.54 27.27
CA SER A 76 -25.46 -10.91 28.44
C SER A 76 -24.35 -11.73 29.11
N ASN A 77 -24.31 -13.04 28.87
CA ASN A 77 -23.31 -13.96 29.43
C ASN A 77 -22.11 -14.21 28.49
N VAL A 78 -22.06 -13.55 27.33
CA VAL A 78 -21.02 -13.73 26.32
C VAL A 78 -20.12 -12.51 26.31
N SER A 79 -18.82 -12.73 26.51
CA SER A 79 -17.83 -11.70 26.23
C SER A 79 -17.60 -11.63 24.71
N TYR A 80 -18.31 -10.71 24.06
CA TYR A 80 -18.15 -10.50 22.62
C TYR A 80 -16.74 -10.07 22.24
N GLU A 81 -16.03 -9.36 23.11
CA GLU A 81 -14.62 -9.01 22.91
C GLU A 81 -13.75 -10.27 22.72
N VAL A 82 -13.97 -11.29 23.55
CA VAL A 82 -13.27 -12.58 23.46
C VAL A 82 -13.69 -13.38 22.22
N GLU A 83 -14.95 -13.30 21.79
CA GLU A 83 -15.37 -13.96 20.56
C GLU A 83 -14.83 -13.25 19.31
N ILE A 84 -14.81 -11.91 19.32
CA ILE A 84 -14.25 -11.08 18.23
C ILE A 84 -12.74 -11.29 18.11
N SER A 85 -12.03 -11.47 19.21
CA SER A 85 -10.59 -11.73 19.19
C SER A 85 -10.22 -13.08 18.55
N LYS A 86 -11.16 -14.04 18.51
CA LYS A 86 -10.96 -15.36 17.88
C LYS A 86 -11.19 -15.35 16.37
N ILE A 87 -11.74 -14.28 15.82
CA ILE A 87 -11.98 -14.16 14.38
C ILE A 87 -10.64 -13.87 13.70
N GLU A 88 -10.18 -14.77 12.84
CA GLU A 88 -8.93 -14.61 12.08
C GLU A 88 -9.21 -14.39 10.59
N SER A 89 -10.43 -14.64 10.14
CA SER A 89 -10.83 -14.50 8.74
C SER A 89 -12.26 -13.97 8.58
N ILE A 90 -12.59 -13.48 7.39
CA ILE A 90 -13.95 -13.06 7.01
C ILE A 90 -14.94 -14.24 7.12
N LYS A 91 -14.49 -15.48 6.90
CA LYS A 91 -15.32 -16.68 7.05
C LYS A 91 -15.75 -16.88 8.50
N ASP A 92 -14.86 -16.62 9.46
CA ASP A 92 -15.17 -16.75 10.89
C ASP A 92 -16.26 -15.75 11.32
N ILE A 93 -16.29 -14.56 10.70
CA ILE A 93 -17.35 -13.57 10.93
C ILE A 93 -18.72 -14.13 10.54
N LYS A 94 -18.83 -14.81 9.40
CA LYS A 94 -20.11 -15.39 8.95
C LYS A 94 -20.61 -16.45 9.93
N HIS A 95 -19.72 -17.32 10.41
CA HIS A 95 -20.04 -18.32 11.42
C HIS A 95 -20.45 -17.70 12.76
N LEU A 96 -19.80 -16.60 13.15
CA LEU A 96 -20.19 -15.83 14.33
C LEU A 96 -21.60 -15.26 14.18
N TRP A 97 -21.90 -14.67 13.02
CA TRP A 97 -23.21 -14.08 12.73
C TRP A 97 -24.34 -15.12 12.78
N GLU A 98 -24.11 -16.32 12.24
CA GLU A 98 -25.06 -17.43 12.32
C GLU A 98 -25.26 -17.90 13.78
N ARG A 99 -24.17 -18.02 14.55
CA ARG A 99 -24.22 -18.48 15.95
C ARG A 99 -25.03 -17.54 16.85
N TYR A 100 -24.95 -16.24 16.62
CA TYR A 100 -25.58 -15.21 17.46
C TYR A 100 -26.85 -14.59 16.87
N ASP A 101 -27.45 -15.24 15.86
CA ASP A 101 -28.68 -14.79 15.18
C ASP A 101 -28.60 -13.30 14.77
N ILE A 102 -27.44 -12.94 14.19
CA ILE A 102 -27.13 -11.58 13.75
C ILE A 102 -27.61 -11.43 12.32
N GLU A 103 -28.54 -10.50 12.12
CA GLU A 103 -28.92 -10.06 10.79
C GLU A 103 -27.96 -8.97 10.33
N TYR A 104 -27.42 -9.12 9.13
CA TYR A 104 -26.57 -8.09 8.54
C TYR A 104 -26.88 -7.88 7.06
N LYS A 105 -26.66 -6.66 6.60
CA LYS A 105 -26.73 -6.24 5.21
C LYS A 105 -25.66 -5.20 4.95
N ILE A 106 -24.74 -5.53 4.05
CA ILE A 106 -23.81 -4.55 3.50
C ILE A 106 -24.55 -3.81 2.39
N LYS A 107 -24.78 -2.50 2.57
CA LYS A 107 -25.49 -1.63 1.64
C LYS A 107 -24.59 -1.06 0.56
N SER A 108 -23.32 -0.81 0.89
CA SER A 108 -22.31 -0.39 -0.08
C SER A 108 -22.11 -1.48 -1.13
N LYS A 109 -22.27 -1.13 -2.41
CA LYS A 109 -22.05 -2.09 -3.49
C LYS A 109 -20.56 -2.39 -3.65
N PHE A 110 -19.73 -1.37 -3.48
CA PHE A 110 -18.28 -1.50 -3.61
C PHE A 110 -17.67 -2.33 -2.49
N LEU A 111 -18.10 -2.14 -1.23
CA LEU A 111 -17.63 -2.96 -0.11
C LEU A 111 -18.06 -4.42 -0.26
N ASN A 112 -19.27 -4.69 -0.74
CA ASN A 112 -19.69 -6.06 -1.08
C ASN A 112 -18.75 -6.70 -2.12
N LEU A 113 -18.38 -5.96 -3.15
CA LEU A 113 -17.44 -6.43 -4.17
C LEU A 113 -16.07 -6.74 -3.55
N ILE A 114 -15.55 -5.84 -2.72
CA ILE A 114 -14.28 -6.04 -1.99
C ILE A 114 -14.31 -7.31 -1.14
N ILE A 115 -15.34 -7.50 -0.32
CA ILE A 115 -15.49 -8.67 0.56
C ILE A 115 -15.56 -9.96 -0.26
N LYS A 116 -16.30 -9.94 -1.37
CA LYS A 116 -16.38 -11.09 -2.27
C LYS A 116 -15.03 -11.46 -2.87
N HIS A 117 -14.25 -10.47 -3.33
CA HIS A 117 -12.91 -10.73 -3.86
C HIS A 117 -11.96 -11.26 -2.79
N SER A 118 -12.06 -10.77 -1.55
CA SER A 118 -11.30 -11.29 -0.42
C SER A 118 -11.61 -12.76 -0.16
N ASP A 119 -12.87 -13.18 -0.28
CA ASP A 119 -13.32 -14.57 -0.09
C ASP A 119 -12.86 -15.48 -1.24
N ASP A 120 -13.01 -15.02 -2.49
CA ASP A 120 -12.80 -15.82 -3.70
C ASP A 120 -11.30 -15.97 -4.06
N LEU A 121 -10.51 -14.91 -3.87
CA LEU A 121 -9.10 -14.86 -4.29
C LEU A 121 -8.13 -14.90 -3.11
N GLY A 122 -8.60 -14.69 -1.88
CA GLY A 122 -7.74 -14.58 -0.70
C GLY A 122 -6.92 -13.29 -0.66
N TRP A 123 -7.16 -12.34 -1.56
CA TRP A 123 -6.53 -11.02 -1.58
C TRP A 123 -7.43 -10.00 -2.24
N VAL A 124 -7.21 -8.72 -1.91
CA VAL A 124 -7.93 -7.58 -2.46
C VAL A 124 -6.90 -6.56 -2.92
N ASP A 125 -7.15 -5.93 -4.08
CA ASP A 125 -6.55 -4.65 -4.45
C ASP A 125 -7.70 -3.66 -4.70
N ILE A 126 -7.97 -2.86 -3.66
CA ILE A 126 -9.13 -1.97 -3.61
C ILE A 126 -9.03 -0.91 -4.72
N GLU A 127 -7.83 -0.43 -5.05
CA GLU A 127 -7.63 0.62 -6.05
C GLU A 127 -7.90 0.11 -7.46
N SER A 128 -7.44 -1.10 -7.78
CA SER A 128 -7.73 -1.76 -9.06
C SER A 128 -9.23 -2.10 -9.18
N LEU A 129 -9.87 -2.58 -8.10
CA LEU A 129 -11.31 -2.83 -8.08
C LEU A 129 -12.13 -1.55 -8.23
N PHE A 130 -11.72 -0.47 -7.58
CA PHE A 130 -12.35 0.84 -7.73
C PHE A 130 -12.31 1.30 -9.18
N TYR A 131 -11.15 1.20 -9.83
CA TYR A 131 -11.02 1.60 -11.23
C TYR A 131 -11.86 0.72 -12.16
N LEU A 132 -11.95 -0.59 -11.90
CA LEU A 132 -12.84 -1.48 -12.65
C LEU A 132 -14.31 -1.02 -12.56
N GLU A 133 -14.78 -0.69 -11.35
CA GLU A 133 -16.15 -0.17 -11.16
C GLU A 133 -16.33 1.21 -11.78
N LEU A 134 -15.29 2.04 -11.77
CA LEU A 134 -15.30 3.35 -12.43
C LEU A 134 -15.47 3.18 -13.96
N LYS A 135 -14.79 2.21 -14.58
CA LYS A 135 -14.98 1.86 -16.00
C LYS A 135 -16.41 1.41 -16.29
N ASN A 136 -16.98 0.59 -15.41
CA ASN A 136 -18.37 0.16 -15.55
C ASN A 136 -19.34 1.36 -15.53
N CYS A 137 -18.97 2.45 -14.86
CA CYS A 137 -19.77 3.68 -14.81
C CYS A 137 -19.69 4.56 -16.07
N ILE A 138 -18.78 4.30 -17.02
CA ILE A 138 -18.63 5.11 -18.27
C ILE A 138 -19.95 5.20 -19.05
N ASN A 139 -20.73 4.12 -19.06
CA ASN A 139 -22.01 4.06 -19.76
C ASN A 139 -23.23 4.30 -18.84
N ASN A 140 -23.01 4.56 -17.54
CA ASN A 140 -24.07 4.64 -16.53
C ASN A 140 -24.43 6.09 -16.16
N LYS A 141 -25.42 6.23 -15.27
CA LYS A 141 -25.87 7.53 -14.74
C LYS A 141 -24.84 8.12 -13.78
N GLN A 142 -24.82 9.45 -13.72
CA GLN A 142 -23.95 10.23 -12.83
C GLN A 142 -24.04 9.82 -11.34
N GLU A 143 -25.22 9.40 -10.91
CA GLU A 143 -25.49 8.94 -9.54
C GLU A 143 -24.64 7.73 -9.12
N ASP A 144 -24.30 6.83 -10.05
CA ASP A 144 -23.48 5.67 -9.74
C ASP A 144 -22.02 6.03 -9.46
N ILE A 145 -21.49 7.03 -10.17
CA ILE A 145 -20.11 7.54 -9.97
C ILE A 145 -20.02 8.26 -8.62
N ASN A 146 -20.97 9.15 -8.34
CA ASN A 146 -20.99 9.89 -7.08
C ASN A 146 -21.10 8.94 -5.88
N ARG A 147 -21.93 7.88 -5.99
CA ARG A 147 -22.02 6.83 -4.97
C ARG A 147 -20.69 6.10 -4.81
N LEU A 148 -20.04 5.69 -5.91
CA LEU A 148 -18.77 4.98 -5.87
C LEU A 148 -17.65 5.83 -5.23
N ASN A 149 -17.57 7.12 -5.57
CA ASN A 149 -16.61 8.04 -4.95
C ASN A 149 -16.86 8.21 -3.46
N HIS A 150 -18.12 8.37 -3.04
CA HIS A 150 -18.49 8.46 -1.63
C HIS A 150 -18.17 7.17 -0.86
N GLU A 151 -18.40 6.00 -1.46
CA GLU A 151 -18.03 4.71 -0.88
C GLU A 151 -16.50 4.59 -0.73
N LEU A 152 -15.70 5.06 -1.70
CA LEU A 152 -14.23 5.08 -1.58
C LEU A 152 -13.75 6.08 -0.52
N ASP A 153 -14.36 7.28 -0.43
CA ASP A 153 -14.06 8.26 0.63
C ASP A 153 -14.29 7.69 2.02
N PHE A 154 -15.39 6.95 2.20
CA PHE A 154 -15.68 6.24 3.43
C PHE A 154 -14.59 5.21 3.75
N LEU A 155 -14.22 4.36 2.80
CA LEU A 155 -13.18 3.35 2.99
C LEU A 155 -11.80 3.96 3.25
N SER A 156 -11.47 5.08 2.61
CA SER A 156 -10.22 5.80 2.84
C SER A 156 -10.10 6.30 4.30
N LYS A 157 -11.18 6.86 4.84
CA LYS A 157 -11.23 7.32 6.25
C LYS A 157 -11.12 6.15 7.23
N GLU A 158 -11.83 5.06 6.95
CA GLU A 158 -11.77 3.86 7.78
C GLU A 158 -10.38 3.20 7.70
N LEU A 159 -9.74 3.21 6.53
CA LEU A 159 -8.37 2.72 6.35
C LEU A 159 -7.37 3.55 7.15
N GLU A 160 -7.50 4.88 7.16
CA GLU A 160 -6.64 5.73 8.01
C GLU A 160 -6.76 5.38 9.50
N LEU A 161 -7.98 5.09 9.97
CA LEU A 161 -8.23 4.68 11.36
C LEU A 161 -7.61 3.31 11.66
N HIS A 162 -7.80 2.32 10.78
CA HIS A 162 -7.18 1.00 10.91
C HIS A 162 -5.66 1.11 10.99
N LEU A 163 -5.05 1.80 10.03
CA LEU A 163 -3.60 1.97 9.97
C LEU A 163 -3.06 2.70 11.19
N TYR A 164 -3.83 3.63 11.76
CA TYR A 164 -3.45 4.28 13.01
C TYR A 164 -3.39 3.31 14.21
N GLU A 165 -4.30 2.34 14.29
CA GLU A 165 -4.31 1.33 15.35
C GLU A 165 -3.14 0.34 15.23
N VAL A 166 -2.53 0.20 14.05
CA VAL A 166 -1.44 -0.74 13.78
C VAL A 166 -0.10 -0.07 13.43
N ASP A 167 0.05 1.25 13.61
CA ASP A 167 1.27 2.02 13.24
C ASP A 167 2.44 1.85 14.23
N ASP A 168 2.25 1.06 15.28
CA ASP A 168 3.28 0.82 16.29
C ASP A 168 4.19 -0.33 15.89
N LEU A 169 5.51 -0.10 15.95
CA LEU A 169 6.50 -1.13 15.68
C LEU A 169 6.47 -2.19 16.80
N PRO A 170 6.51 -3.49 16.48
CA PRO A 170 6.53 -4.54 17.48
C PRO A 170 7.84 -4.57 18.28
N ASP A 171 7.80 -5.15 19.47
CA ASP A 171 8.99 -5.32 20.31
C ASP A 171 10.11 -6.06 19.58
N GLY A 172 11.36 -5.62 19.76
CA GLY A 172 12.53 -6.25 19.12
C GLY A 172 12.85 -5.75 17.70
N TRP A 173 12.10 -4.76 17.20
CA TRP A 173 12.28 -4.20 15.84
C TRP A 173 13.67 -3.64 15.59
N GLN A 174 14.41 -3.29 16.65
CA GLN A 174 15.76 -2.75 16.57
C GLN A 174 16.72 -3.67 15.81
N LYS A 175 16.63 -5.00 16.04
CA LYS A 175 17.49 -5.98 15.37
C LYS A 175 17.14 -6.09 13.88
N PHE A 176 15.84 -6.10 13.57
CA PHE A 176 15.35 -6.04 12.19
C PHE A 176 15.81 -4.76 11.49
N GLY A 177 15.63 -3.61 12.16
CA GLY A 177 16.00 -2.29 11.68
C GLY A 177 17.48 -2.16 11.35
N ALA A 178 18.37 -2.70 12.20
CA ALA A 178 19.80 -2.75 11.94
C ALA A 178 20.14 -3.45 10.62
N THR A 179 19.55 -4.63 10.40
CA THR A 179 19.79 -5.43 9.19
C THR A 179 19.24 -4.74 7.94
N VAL A 180 18.02 -4.19 8.02
CA VAL A 180 17.40 -3.44 6.92
C VAL A 180 18.23 -2.20 6.58
N CYS A 181 18.61 -1.40 7.57
CA CYS A 181 19.44 -0.21 7.38
C CYS A 181 20.75 -0.55 6.68
N SER A 182 21.43 -1.62 7.13
CA SER A 182 22.66 -2.13 6.51
C SER A 182 22.46 -2.54 5.05
N GLN A 183 21.32 -3.18 4.70
CA GLN A 183 21.00 -3.54 3.32
C GLN A 183 20.74 -2.30 2.43
N LEU A 184 19.95 -1.34 2.92
CA LEU A 184 19.54 -0.16 2.16
C LEU A 184 20.71 0.80 1.91
N SER A 185 21.73 0.75 2.78
CA SER A 185 22.92 1.60 2.72
C SER A 185 24.13 1.00 2.00
N ARG A 186 24.00 -0.19 1.40
CA ARG A 186 25.11 -0.86 0.70
C ARG A 186 25.71 0.02 -0.41
N GLU A 187 26.93 -0.26 -0.83
CA GLU A 187 27.48 0.37 -2.02
C GLU A 187 26.64 0.03 -3.27
N ILE A 188 26.74 0.87 -4.28
CA ILE A 188 26.26 0.62 -5.63
C ILE A 188 27.38 -0.13 -6.36
N GLY A 189 27.15 -1.40 -6.64
CA GLY A 189 28.10 -2.23 -7.38
C GLY A 189 28.12 -1.86 -8.85
N LYS A 190 29.31 -1.76 -9.47
CA LYS A 190 29.42 -1.47 -10.92
C LYS A 190 28.76 -2.56 -11.79
N ASP A 191 28.84 -3.81 -11.34
CA ASP A 191 28.27 -5.01 -11.98
C ASP A 191 26.73 -5.07 -11.85
N GLU A 192 26.15 -4.20 -11.02
CA GLU A 192 24.71 -4.03 -10.89
C GLU A 192 24.15 -3.01 -11.90
N LEU A 193 24.98 -2.30 -12.65
CA LEU A 193 24.55 -1.22 -13.55
C LEU A 193 24.25 -1.71 -14.97
N GLU A 194 23.39 -0.98 -15.69
CA GLU A 194 23.16 -1.22 -17.12
C GLU A 194 24.44 -1.07 -18.00
N ASP A 195 25.43 -0.35 -17.48
CA ASP A 195 26.76 -0.15 -18.08
C ASP A 195 27.79 0.03 -16.95
N GLU A 196 28.70 -0.95 -16.79
CA GLU A 196 29.72 -0.93 -15.74
C GLU A 196 30.68 0.27 -15.86
N SER A 197 30.83 0.86 -17.04
CA SER A 197 31.73 2.01 -17.27
C SER A 197 31.25 3.32 -16.62
N LEU A 198 30.01 3.34 -16.12
CA LEU A 198 29.43 4.47 -15.40
C LEU A 198 30.09 4.72 -14.03
N LEU A 199 30.74 3.69 -13.45
CA LEU A 199 31.49 3.76 -12.20
C LEU A 199 32.89 3.17 -12.38
N SER A 200 33.91 3.83 -11.80
CA SER A 200 35.27 3.29 -11.77
C SER A 200 35.46 2.19 -10.73
N GLU A 201 34.72 2.30 -9.62
CA GLU A 201 34.71 1.39 -8.48
C GLU A 201 33.35 1.49 -7.79
N ASP A 202 33.05 0.49 -6.96
CA ASP A 202 31.84 0.48 -6.14
C ASP A 202 31.88 1.68 -5.19
N LYS A 203 30.72 2.32 -4.98
CA LYS A 203 30.65 3.52 -4.12
C LYS A 203 29.36 3.58 -3.33
N LEU A 204 29.41 4.26 -2.19
CA LEU A 204 28.20 4.62 -1.45
C LEU A 204 27.36 5.62 -2.25
N PRO A 205 26.01 5.58 -2.14
CA PRO A 205 25.16 6.58 -2.76
C PRO A 205 25.38 7.95 -2.14
N ASP A 206 25.42 9.00 -2.97
CA ASP A 206 25.58 10.38 -2.50
C ASP A 206 24.30 10.87 -1.78
N ILE A 207 23.13 10.40 -2.22
CA ILE A 207 21.81 10.64 -1.60
C ILE A 207 21.08 9.30 -1.47
N LEU A 208 20.47 9.06 -0.31
CA LEU A 208 19.56 7.94 -0.09
C LEU A 208 18.13 8.47 0.04
N TYR A 209 17.34 8.26 -1.01
CA TYR A 209 15.98 8.79 -1.10
C TYR A 209 14.95 7.68 -0.95
N PHE A 210 14.17 7.72 0.12
CA PHE A 210 13.09 6.78 0.38
C PHE A 210 11.78 7.32 -0.21
N LEU A 211 11.25 6.63 -1.22
CA LEU A 211 9.89 6.85 -1.70
C LEU A 211 8.97 5.84 -1.00
N ASN A 212 8.29 6.31 0.04
CA ASN A 212 7.42 5.49 0.88
C ASN A 212 6.00 5.50 0.32
N PHE A 213 5.53 4.33 -0.13
CA PHE A 213 4.15 4.12 -0.58
C PHE A 213 3.22 3.76 0.59
N ASN A 214 3.77 3.40 1.75
CA ASN A 214 3.00 3.10 2.93
C ASN A 214 2.53 4.39 3.60
N TYR A 215 1.34 4.38 4.18
CA TYR A 215 0.79 5.52 4.92
C TYR A 215 1.33 5.60 6.36
N THR A 216 1.89 4.51 6.87
CA THR A 216 2.43 4.34 8.22
C THR A 216 3.75 5.07 8.42
N LYS A 217 4.17 5.21 9.68
CA LYS A 217 5.45 5.79 10.12
C LYS A 217 6.54 4.75 10.29
N SER A 218 6.23 3.47 10.07
CA SER A 218 7.14 2.33 10.23
C SER A 218 8.53 2.60 9.64
N LEU A 219 8.61 3.03 8.38
CA LEU A 219 9.85 3.31 7.67
C LEU A 219 10.63 4.43 8.33
N PHE A 220 9.98 5.56 8.60
CA PHE A 220 10.62 6.69 9.28
C PHE A 220 11.13 6.27 10.66
N ASN A 221 10.31 5.56 11.44
CA ASN A 221 10.66 5.11 12.78
C ASN A 221 11.89 4.20 12.75
N LEU A 222 11.95 3.28 11.79
CA LEU A 222 13.04 2.33 11.64
C LEU A 222 14.34 2.96 11.13
N THR A 223 14.22 3.93 10.22
CA THR A 223 15.39 4.51 9.51
C THR A 223 15.84 5.87 10.03
N ARG A 224 15.11 6.53 10.96
CA ARG A 224 15.51 7.84 11.50
C ARG A 224 16.92 7.83 12.09
N ASP A 225 17.29 6.70 12.69
CA ASP A 225 18.55 6.49 13.37
C ASP A 225 19.58 5.81 12.46
N ILE A 226 19.35 5.69 11.15
CA ILE A 226 20.26 5.00 10.20
C ILE A 226 21.73 5.45 10.32
N ARG A 227 21.96 6.71 10.74
CA ARG A 227 23.29 7.29 10.98
C ARG A 227 23.99 6.73 12.22
N THR A 228 23.25 6.22 13.20
CA THR A 228 23.80 5.62 14.43
C THR A 228 24.08 4.12 14.28
N TRP A 229 23.57 3.46 13.23
CA TRP A 229 23.69 2.00 13.03
C TRP A 229 25.02 1.52 12.39
N ASN A 230 26.02 2.41 12.22
CA ASN A 230 27.42 2.25 11.72
C ASN A 230 27.75 2.95 10.39
N HIS A 231 29.03 3.36 10.22
CA HIS A 231 29.78 3.90 9.07
C HIS A 231 29.16 4.96 8.14
N LEU A 232 27.88 5.31 8.31
CA LEU A 232 27.09 6.10 7.38
C LEU A 232 26.90 7.55 7.84
N LYS A 233 27.86 8.11 8.58
CA LYS A 233 27.81 9.51 9.04
C LYS A 233 27.62 10.50 7.89
N GLU A 234 27.97 10.08 6.67
CA GLU A 234 27.98 10.91 5.47
C GLU A 234 26.73 10.76 4.58
N ILE A 235 25.88 9.75 4.80
CA ILE A 235 24.66 9.57 3.99
C ILE A 235 23.49 10.33 4.63
N ASN A 236 22.91 11.25 3.86
CA ASN A 236 21.68 11.94 4.24
C ASN A 236 20.48 11.18 3.69
N PRO A 237 19.69 10.49 4.55
CA PRO A 237 18.40 9.95 4.14
C PRO A 237 17.39 11.08 3.92
N GLU A 238 16.63 10.97 2.84
CA GLU A 238 15.45 11.80 2.57
C GLU A 238 14.22 10.90 2.52
N TRP A 239 13.13 11.31 3.17
CA TRP A 239 11.88 10.55 3.19
C TRP A 239 10.80 11.30 2.45
N ASN A 240 10.18 10.62 1.50
CA ASN A 240 9.06 11.12 0.73
C ASN A 240 7.86 10.16 0.85
N PRO A 241 6.85 10.49 1.68
CA PRO A 241 5.61 9.73 1.76
C PRO A 241 4.73 10.07 0.55
N ILE A 242 4.93 9.38 -0.57
CA ILE A 242 4.35 9.77 -1.86
C ILE A 242 2.83 9.72 -1.85
N HIS A 243 2.26 8.74 -1.14
CA HIS A 243 0.82 8.58 -0.93
C HIS A 243 0.30 9.36 0.27
N GLY A 244 1.09 10.28 0.83
CA GLY A 244 0.78 10.93 2.10
C GLY A 244 1.01 10.02 3.30
N GLN A 245 0.58 10.49 4.48
CA GLN A 245 0.90 9.85 5.75
C GLN A 245 -0.26 10.00 6.73
N ILE A 246 -0.54 8.96 7.52
CA ILE A 246 -1.59 9.01 8.54
C ILE A 246 -1.37 10.16 9.51
N ARG A 247 -2.45 10.84 9.89
CA ARG A 247 -2.43 12.03 10.79
C ARG A 247 -1.63 13.23 10.26
N ASN A 248 -1.29 13.27 8.96
CA ASN A 248 -0.63 14.42 8.35
C ASN A 248 -1.61 15.23 7.50
N LYS A 249 -2.17 16.30 8.08
CA LYS A 249 -3.11 17.18 7.37
C LYS A 249 -2.51 17.88 6.14
N ASN A 250 -1.19 18.03 6.08
CA ASN A 250 -0.49 18.68 4.96
C ASN A 250 -0.12 17.70 3.84
N ALA A 251 -0.15 16.40 4.12
CA ALA A 251 0.06 15.33 3.15
C ALA A 251 -0.93 14.20 3.46
N PRO A 252 -2.24 14.43 3.21
CA PRO A 252 -3.27 13.45 3.48
C PRO A 252 -3.08 12.21 2.59
N ILE A 253 -3.71 11.10 3.00
CA ILE A 253 -3.73 9.85 2.25
C ILE A 253 -4.20 10.09 0.81
N VAL A 254 -3.41 9.59 -0.14
CA VAL A 254 -3.73 9.53 -1.57
C VAL A 254 -4.12 8.10 -1.91
N PHE A 255 -5.42 7.81 -1.81
CA PHE A 255 -6.00 6.50 -2.08
C PHE A 255 -6.82 6.55 -3.37
N GLY A 256 -6.51 5.70 -4.35
CA GLY A 256 -7.18 5.74 -5.64
C GLY A 256 -6.40 5.12 -6.79
N PHE A 257 -6.64 5.54 -8.02
CA PHE A 257 -6.03 4.90 -9.19
C PHE A 257 -5.11 5.85 -9.97
N GLY A 258 -4.08 5.31 -10.61
CA GLY A 258 -3.01 6.08 -11.25
C GLY A 258 -2.34 5.41 -12.46
N ASP A 259 -3.04 4.53 -13.18
CA ASP A 259 -2.63 4.11 -14.54
C ASP A 259 -3.33 4.97 -15.60
N GLU A 260 -2.64 6.00 -16.07
CA GLU A 260 -3.14 6.88 -17.13
C GLU A 260 -2.90 6.31 -18.54
N SER A 261 -2.18 5.19 -18.65
CA SER A 261 -1.90 4.54 -19.93
C SER A 261 -2.99 3.54 -20.36
N ASP A 262 -3.99 3.31 -19.50
CA ASP A 262 -5.11 2.43 -19.77
C ASP A 262 -6.05 3.02 -20.85
N LYS A 263 -6.55 2.16 -21.74
CA LYS A 263 -7.39 2.61 -22.87
C LYS A 263 -8.72 3.21 -22.43
N ASP A 264 -9.28 2.76 -21.31
CA ASP A 264 -10.51 3.31 -20.79
C ASP A 264 -10.28 4.65 -20.08
N TYR A 265 -9.05 4.93 -19.62
CA TYR A 265 -8.70 6.23 -19.06
C TYR A 265 -8.88 7.34 -20.10
N GLN A 266 -8.38 7.12 -21.33
CA GLN A 266 -8.59 8.04 -22.44
C GLN A 266 -10.08 8.24 -22.76
N ARG A 267 -10.90 7.20 -22.62
CA ARG A 267 -12.36 7.32 -22.81
C ARG A 267 -12.97 8.21 -21.73
N ILE A 268 -12.53 8.06 -20.49
CA ILE A 268 -12.97 8.89 -19.34
C ILE A 268 -12.61 10.36 -19.55
N GLU A 269 -11.40 10.69 -20.02
CA GLU A 269 -10.99 12.07 -20.35
C GLU A 269 -11.93 12.73 -21.35
N ASN A 270 -12.34 11.98 -22.37
CA ASN A 270 -13.25 12.50 -23.40
C ASN A 270 -14.69 12.73 -22.92
N LEU A 271 -15.07 12.25 -21.72
CA LEU A 271 -16.41 12.47 -21.16
C LEU A 271 -16.60 13.88 -20.58
N ASN A 272 -15.52 14.64 -20.35
CA ASN A 272 -15.56 15.98 -19.73
C ASN A 272 -16.33 16.03 -18.40
N LYS A 273 -16.18 15.01 -17.56
CA LYS A 273 -16.84 14.89 -16.25
C LYS A 273 -15.82 14.74 -15.13
N ASN A 274 -15.65 15.79 -14.33
CA ASN A 274 -14.65 15.83 -13.25
C ASN A 274 -14.84 14.76 -12.17
N THR A 275 -16.06 14.26 -11.98
CA THR A 275 -16.36 13.22 -10.98
C THR A 275 -15.58 11.93 -11.20
N PHE A 276 -15.19 11.61 -12.43
CA PHE A 276 -14.34 10.45 -12.69
C PHE A 276 -12.90 10.63 -12.19
N PHE A 277 -12.48 11.87 -11.95
CA PHE A 277 -11.11 12.22 -11.59
C PHE A 277 -10.93 12.48 -10.08
N GLU A 278 -12.00 12.41 -9.29
CA GLU A 278 -11.98 12.72 -7.85
C GLU A 278 -10.99 11.86 -7.06
N HIS A 279 -10.75 10.62 -7.50
CA HIS A 279 -9.86 9.63 -6.88
C HIS A 279 -8.77 9.14 -7.83
N ILE A 280 -8.38 10.00 -8.77
CA ILE A 280 -7.20 9.77 -9.62
C ILE A 280 -5.97 10.41 -8.98
N LYS A 281 -4.94 9.60 -8.74
CA LYS A 281 -3.77 9.96 -7.90
C LYS A 281 -2.98 11.14 -8.44
N SER A 282 -2.82 11.27 -9.76
CA SER A 282 -2.04 12.35 -10.38
C SER A 282 -2.56 13.75 -10.00
N PHE A 283 -3.88 13.93 -9.93
CA PHE A 283 -4.47 15.18 -9.46
C PHE A 283 -4.23 15.40 -7.97
N LYS A 284 -4.28 14.35 -7.14
CA LYS A 284 -4.00 14.46 -5.69
C LYS A 284 -2.54 14.77 -5.41
N TYR A 285 -1.61 14.19 -6.16
CA TYR A 285 -0.18 14.48 -6.03
C TYR A 285 0.16 15.96 -6.25
N SER A 286 -0.61 16.67 -7.09
CA SER A 286 -0.43 18.11 -7.30
C SER A 286 -0.72 18.98 -6.07
N GLN A 287 -1.43 18.43 -5.07
CA GLN A 287 -1.82 19.14 -3.85
C GLN A 287 -0.70 19.15 -2.80
N THR A 288 0.36 18.38 -3.00
CA THR A 288 1.52 18.33 -2.09
C THR A 288 2.82 18.53 -2.87
N LYS A 289 3.93 18.74 -2.15
CA LYS A 289 5.26 18.85 -2.78
C LYS A 289 5.93 17.49 -3.01
N ASN A 290 5.31 16.39 -2.59
CA ASN A 290 5.92 15.06 -2.57
C ASN A 290 6.31 14.61 -3.98
N TYR A 291 5.40 14.72 -4.95
CA TYR A 291 5.71 14.38 -6.34
C TYR A 291 6.76 15.32 -6.94
N GLN A 292 6.70 16.62 -6.64
CA GLN A 292 7.71 17.57 -7.10
C GLN A 292 9.10 17.27 -6.53
N HIS A 293 9.19 16.82 -5.29
CA HIS A 293 10.46 16.39 -4.68
C HIS A 293 11.00 15.13 -5.35
N LEU A 294 10.12 14.17 -5.71
CA LEU A 294 10.51 13.01 -6.49
C LEU A 294 11.10 13.43 -7.84
N ILE A 295 10.42 14.28 -8.61
CA ILE A 295 10.93 14.74 -9.92
C ILE A 295 12.30 15.43 -9.77
N LYS A 296 12.44 16.32 -8.80
CA LYS A 296 13.74 16.97 -8.51
C LYS A 296 14.84 15.95 -8.21
N PHE A 297 14.53 14.88 -7.48
CA PHE A 297 15.49 13.81 -7.21
C PHE A 297 15.85 13.05 -8.50
N LEU A 298 14.86 12.63 -9.30
CA LEU A 298 15.09 11.87 -10.54
C LEU A 298 15.99 12.63 -11.52
N ASP A 299 15.83 13.96 -11.60
CA ASP A 299 16.61 14.84 -12.47
C ASP A 299 18.00 15.20 -11.92
N SER A 300 18.28 14.94 -10.64
CA SER A 300 19.48 15.47 -9.96
C SER A 300 20.80 14.79 -10.35
N ALA A 301 20.81 13.47 -10.54
CA ALA A 301 21.99 12.67 -10.88
C ALA A 301 21.57 11.26 -11.35
N ASN A 302 22.54 10.45 -11.81
CA ASN A 302 22.33 9.02 -12.01
C ASN A 302 21.89 8.36 -10.69
N PHE A 303 21.02 7.35 -10.77
CA PHE A 303 20.55 6.65 -9.58
C PHE A 303 20.29 5.16 -9.82
N GLN A 304 20.44 4.39 -8.75
CA GLN A 304 19.98 3.01 -8.65
C GLN A 304 18.65 2.97 -7.90
N VAL A 305 17.74 2.11 -8.36
CA VAL A 305 16.47 1.84 -7.68
C VAL A 305 16.58 0.56 -6.87
N PHE A 306 16.19 0.61 -5.60
CA PHE A 306 15.90 -0.53 -4.76
C PHE A 306 14.39 -0.70 -4.64
N ILE A 307 13.90 -1.93 -4.84
CA ILE A 307 12.51 -2.28 -4.60
C ILE A 307 12.45 -3.11 -3.34
N TYR A 308 11.81 -2.56 -2.30
CA TYR A 308 11.72 -3.14 -0.98
C TYR A 308 10.24 -3.34 -0.60
N GLY A 309 9.75 -4.57 -0.70
CA GLY A 309 8.36 -4.93 -0.46
C GLY A 309 7.51 -5.02 -1.74
N HIS A 310 6.18 -4.98 -1.59
CA HIS A 310 5.22 -4.99 -2.70
C HIS A 310 4.63 -3.58 -2.86
N SER A 311 4.97 -2.86 -3.93
CA SER A 311 4.34 -1.58 -4.31
C SER A 311 4.37 -1.28 -5.80
N CYS A 312 4.70 -2.27 -6.63
CA CYS A 312 4.67 -2.10 -8.09
C CYS A 312 3.29 -2.46 -8.66
N GLY A 313 2.21 -2.09 -7.97
CA GLY A 313 0.85 -2.30 -8.45
C GLY A 313 0.52 -1.43 -9.65
N LEU A 314 -0.51 -1.80 -10.41
CA LEU A 314 -0.95 -1.01 -11.56
C LEU A 314 -1.51 0.36 -11.15
N SER A 315 -2.01 0.51 -9.92
CA SER A 315 -2.53 1.79 -9.42
C SER A 315 -1.49 2.91 -9.35
N ASP A 316 -0.18 2.61 -9.42
CA ASP A 316 0.91 3.59 -9.42
C ASP A 316 1.72 3.61 -10.72
N ARG A 317 1.18 2.99 -11.79
CA ARG A 317 1.91 2.72 -13.03
C ARG A 317 2.50 3.95 -13.70
N THR A 318 1.77 5.06 -13.77
CA THR A 318 2.28 6.29 -14.41
C THR A 318 3.58 6.76 -13.74
N MET A 319 3.59 6.82 -12.40
CA MET A 319 4.76 7.25 -11.63
C MET A 319 5.90 6.23 -11.69
N LEU A 320 5.61 4.94 -11.55
CA LEU A 320 6.62 3.89 -11.60
C LEU A 320 7.28 3.81 -12.98
N LYS A 321 6.51 4.00 -14.04
CA LYS A 321 7.03 4.12 -15.41
C LYS A 321 8.00 5.29 -15.52
N GLU A 322 7.62 6.47 -15.01
CA GLU A 322 8.49 7.65 -15.01
C GLU A 322 9.82 7.38 -14.28
N ILE A 323 9.79 6.71 -13.12
CA ILE A 323 10.99 6.32 -12.36
C ILE A 323 11.86 5.33 -13.14
N PHE A 324 11.27 4.23 -13.61
CA PHE A 324 12.02 3.09 -14.17
C PHE A 324 12.57 3.39 -15.57
N GLU A 325 11.82 4.11 -16.39
CA GLU A 325 12.25 4.53 -17.73
C GLU A 325 13.04 5.84 -17.72
N HIS A 326 13.21 6.48 -16.55
CA HIS A 326 14.02 7.69 -16.42
C HIS A 326 15.43 7.47 -16.98
N LYS A 327 15.95 8.46 -17.73
CA LYS A 327 17.30 8.40 -18.32
C LYS A 327 18.41 8.23 -17.28
N ASN A 328 18.19 8.74 -16.07
CA ASN A 328 19.14 8.66 -14.96
C ASN A 328 18.97 7.38 -14.13
N CYS A 329 17.90 6.60 -14.31
CA CYS A 329 17.75 5.30 -13.65
C CYS A 329 18.68 4.30 -14.33
N LYS A 330 19.69 3.81 -13.62
CA LYS A 330 20.77 2.97 -14.17
C LYS A 330 20.67 1.50 -13.80
N SER A 331 19.92 1.18 -12.76
CA SER A 331 19.59 -0.19 -12.40
C SER A 331 18.43 -0.27 -11.42
N ILE A 332 17.80 -1.44 -11.37
CA ILE A 332 16.65 -1.77 -10.53
C ILE A 332 16.97 -3.08 -9.82
N LYS A 333 17.28 -3.00 -8.53
CA LYS A 333 17.62 -4.12 -7.68
C LYS A 333 16.41 -4.50 -6.82
N ILE A 334 16.05 -5.77 -6.85
CA ILE A 334 14.86 -6.29 -6.20
C ILE A 334 15.26 -6.98 -4.89
N PHE A 335 14.63 -6.59 -3.78
CA PHE A 335 14.69 -7.34 -2.55
C PHE A 335 13.45 -8.22 -2.45
N TYR A 336 13.67 -9.53 -2.28
CA TYR A 336 12.62 -10.54 -2.40
C TYR A 336 12.26 -11.17 -1.05
N TYR A 337 11.03 -11.63 -0.92
CA TYR A 337 10.54 -12.38 0.23
C TYR A 337 10.79 -13.88 0.01
N LYS A 338 11.44 -14.54 0.97
CA LYS A 338 11.54 -16.01 1.03
C LYS A 338 10.34 -16.58 1.76
N ARG A 339 9.68 -17.57 1.17
CA ARG A 339 8.54 -18.26 1.77
C ARG A 339 9.00 -19.43 2.65
N PRO A 340 8.16 -19.89 3.59
CA PRO A 340 8.51 -21.03 4.46
C PRO A 340 8.85 -22.33 3.71
N ASP A 341 8.28 -22.52 2.51
CA ASP A 341 8.54 -23.68 1.65
C ASP A 341 9.87 -23.59 0.86
N GLY A 342 10.64 -22.51 1.05
CA GLY A 342 11.91 -22.26 0.37
C GLY A 342 11.79 -21.55 -0.98
N SER A 343 10.57 -21.33 -1.49
CA SER A 343 10.34 -20.49 -2.67
C SER A 343 10.52 -19.00 -2.38
N ASP A 344 10.51 -18.16 -3.41
CA ASP A 344 10.54 -16.70 -3.26
C ASP A 344 9.66 -15.97 -4.27
N ASP A 345 9.46 -14.68 -4.03
CA ASP A 345 8.62 -13.80 -4.85
C ASP A 345 9.42 -12.99 -5.90
N PHE A 346 10.72 -13.29 -6.13
CA PHE A 346 11.55 -12.50 -7.04
C PHE A 346 10.98 -12.47 -8.46
N LEU A 347 10.52 -13.63 -8.95
CA LEU A 347 9.94 -13.75 -10.28
C LEU A 347 8.64 -12.94 -10.40
N GLU A 348 7.78 -13.03 -9.37
CA GLU A 348 6.52 -12.29 -9.32
C GLU A 348 6.76 -10.78 -9.32
N LYS A 349 7.70 -10.29 -8.49
CA LYS A 349 8.09 -8.87 -8.51
C LYS A 349 8.63 -8.45 -9.88
N THR A 350 9.43 -9.30 -10.52
CA THR A 350 9.94 -9.02 -11.88
C THR A 350 8.79 -8.92 -12.89
N MET A 351 7.78 -9.79 -12.80
CA MET A 351 6.57 -9.72 -13.63
C MET A 351 5.79 -8.41 -13.38
N GLU A 352 5.61 -8.00 -12.12
CA GLU A 352 4.97 -6.72 -11.78
C GLU A 352 5.75 -5.53 -12.35
N ILE A 353 7.06 -5.48 -12.15
CA ILE A 353 7.95 -4.44 -12.70
C ILE A 353 7.81 -4.37 -14.22
N SER A 354 7.74 -5.52 -14.89
CA SER A 354 7.62 -5.57 -16.34
C SER A 354 6.41 -4.80 -16.85
N ARG A 355 5.30 -4.72 -16.11
CA ARG A 355 4.08 -4.02 -16.52
C ARG A 355 4.26 -2.50 -16.63
N HIS A 356 5.25 -1.95 -15.93
CA HIS A 356 5.57 -0.52 -15.90
C HIS A 356 6.50 -0.07 -17.03
N PHE A 357 7.12 -1.02 -17.74
CA PHE A 357 7.97 -0.72 -18.90
C PHE A 357 7.18 -0.75 -20.21
N SER A 358 7.33 0.31 -20.99
CA SER A 358 6.98 0.32 -22.42
C SER A 358 8.09 -0.34 -23.24
N ASP A 359 9.35 -0.13 -22.88
CA ASP A 359 10.50 -0.79 -23.52
C ASP A 359 10.99 -2.01 -22.71
N LYS A 360 10.68 -3.22 -23.20
CA LYS A 360 11.12 -4.48 -22.55
C LYS A 360 12.62 -4.73 -22.69
N ALA A 361 13.29 -4.17 -23.70
CA ALA A 361 14.74 -4.27 -23.82
C ALA A 361 15.42 -3.41 -22.75
N LEU A 362 14.89 -2.20 -22.50
CA LEU A 362 15.34 -1.35 -21.40
C LEU A 362 15.18 -2.05 -20.05
N MET A 363 14.03 -2.69 -19.80
CA MET A 363 13.79 -3.47 -18.59
C MET A 363 14.89 -4.53 -18.36
N ARG A 364 15.19 -5.34 -19.38
CA ARG A 364 16.20 -6.41 -19.27
C ARG A 364 17.62 -5.90 -19.00
N ARG A 365 17.94 -4.67 -19.41
CA ARG A 365 19.22 -4.03 -19.10
C ARG A 365 19.28 -3.48 -17.68
N LYS A 366 18.16 -2.96 -17.16
CA LYS A 366 18.13 -2.28 -15.86
C LYS A 366 17.84 -3.23 -14.69
N VAL A 367 17.04 -4.28 -14.88
CA VAL A 367 16.72 -5.21 -13.79
C VAL A 367 17.94 -6.06 -13.47
N VAL A 368 18.42 -5.95 -12.23
CA VAL A 368 19.62 -6.64 -11.73
C VAL A 368 19.36 -8.14 -11.64
N ASN A 369 20.37 -8.95 -11.96
CA ASN A 369 20.31 -10.40 -11.83
C ASN A 369 20.00 -10.82 -10.39
N LYS A 370 19.17 -11.85 -10.21
CA LYS A 370 18.80 -12.42 -8.91
C LYS A 370 20.01 -12.79 -8.05
N GLU A 371 21.11 -13.26 -8.64
CA GLU A 371 22.33 -13.64 -7.93
C GLU A 371 22.97 -12.49 -7.15
N LEU A 372 22.78 -11.25 -7.62
CA LEU A 372 23.25 -10.03 -6.96
C LEU A 372 22.19 -9.46 -5.99
N CYS A 373 20.97 -10.00 -6.00
CA CYS A 373 19.84 -9.56 -5.19
C CYS A 373 19.77 -10.29 -3.84
N HIS A 374 19.12 -9.66 -2.86
CA HIS A 374 19.12 -10.16 -1.48
C HIS A 374 17.69 -10.33 -0.97
N PRO A 375 17.44 -11.33 -0.10
CA PRO A 375 16.16 -11.42 0.57
C PRO A 375 15.97 -10.29 1.58
N ILE A 376 14.73 -9.85 1.74
CA ILE A 376 14.32 -9.00 2.86
C ILE A 376 14.53 -9.79 4.16
N PRO A 377 15.04 -9.20 5.25
CA PRO A 377 15.15 -9.85 6.55
C PRO A 377 13.76 -10.31 7.02
N GLN A 378 13.68 -11.50 7.62
CA GLN A 378 12.43 -12.12 8.09
C GLN A 378 12.65 -12.78 9.45
N ASN A 379 11.57 -13.03 10.19
CA ASN A 379 11.59 -13.80 11.46
C ASN A 379 12.48 -13.20 12.55
N TYR A 380 12.39 -11.88 12.77
CA TYR A 380 13.10 -11.18 13.85
C TYR A 380 12.26 -11.01 15.12
N PHE A 381 11.02 -11.49 15.10
CA PHE A 381 9.97 -11.26 16.09
C PHE A 381 9.41 -12.58 16.61
#